data_AF-A0A8J6W4M4-F1
#
_entry.id   AF-A0A8J6W4M4-F1
#
_cell.length_a   1.000
_cell.length_b   1.000
_cell.length_c   1.000
_cell.angle_alpha   90.00
_cell.angle_beta   90.00
_cell.angle_gamma   90.00
#
_symmetry.space_group_name_H-M   'P 1'
#
loop_
_entity.id
_entity.type
_entity.pdbx_description
1 polymer ?
#
loop_
_entity_poly.entity_id
_entity_poly.type
_entity_poly.pdbx_seq_one_letter_code
_entity_poly.pdbx_strand_id
1 'polypeptide(L)'
;MGLFDRVSRVVRSNLNAAVSSAENPEKILDQAIIDMQEDLVQMRQAVAGAIASQKRVQQQYERASSEANTWQQRAQLALQKGDDELAKQALLRKKTQAETAVALKTQLDGQSATVDQLKRNLIGLESKLSEAKTKKDMLKARASAAKANEQLQNTTSSLNTGSAMAAFERMEEKVLQMEARSQAAVELAGSDLESQFARLEAGGDVDLELEAMKAQLAGGTVDQGQLPAAGTAIPATESTEVDAELEQLRSQIDKLD
;
A
#
# COMPACT_ATOMS: atom_id res chain seq x y z
N MET A 1 12.17 -36.04 5.75
CA MET A 1 11.15 -35.01 6.07
C MET A 1 11.77 -33.97 6.99
N GLY A 2 12.27 -32.88 6.43
CA GLY A 2 13.03 -31.87 7.17
C GLY A 2 12.16 -30.93 7.99
N LEU A 3 12.77 -30.28 8.99
CA LEU A 3 12.14 -29.23 9.81
C LEU A 3 11.51 -28.13 8.94
N PHE A 4 12.14 -27.77 7.82
CA PHE A 4 11.62 -26.82 6.83
C PHE A 4 10.27 -27.21 6.23
N ASP A 5 10.02 -28.51 6.05
CA ASP A 5 8.79 -29.02 5.47
C ASP A 5 7.63 -28.96 6.50
N ARG A 6 7.98 -29.07 7.79
CA ARG A 6 7.06 -28.86 8.91
C ARG A 6 6.73 -27.38 9.10
N VAL A 7 7.74 -26.50 9.00
CA VAL A 7 7.55 -25.04 9.06
C VAL A 7 6.69 -24.56 7.88
N SER A 8 6.94 -25.03 6.65
CA SER A 8 6.14 -24.62 5.48
C SER A 8 4.67 -25.07 5.58
N ARG A 9 4.43 -26.24 6.19
CA ARG A 9 3.09 -26.79 6.40
C ARG A 9 2.30 -26.02 7.46
N VAL A 10 2.97 -25.61 8.55
CA VAL A 10 2.38 -24.75 9.58
C VAL A 10 2.03 -23.37 8.99
N VAL A 11 2.88 -22.83 8.12
CA VAL A 11 2.59 -21.55 7.42
C VAL A 11 1.37 -21.70 6.49
N ARG A 12 1.26 -22.80 5.73
CA ARG A 12 0.11 -23.03 4.82
C ARG A 12 -1.21 -23.35 5.53
N SER A 13 -1.21 -24.12 6.63
CA SER A 13 -2.47 -24.46 7.32
C SER A 13 -2.99 -23.32 8.18
N ASN A 14 -2.12 -22.46 8.73
CA ASN A 14 -2.54 -21.31 9.53
C ASN A 14 -2.96 -20.10 8.68
N LEU A 15 -2.56 -20.01 7.40
CA LEU A 15 -3.00 -18.94 6.51
C LEU A 15 -4.53 -18.94 6.28
N ASN A 16 -5.18 -20.10 6.29
CA ASN A 16 -6.64 -20.17 6.09
C ASN A 16 -7.46 -19.88 7.36
N ALA A 17 -6.88 -19.99 8.56
CA ALA A 17 -7.58 -19.76 9.83
C ALA A 17 -7.19 -18.43 10.51
N ALA A 18 -5.99 -17.91 10.25
CA ALA A 18 -5.51 -16.64 10.81
C ALA A 18 -5.99 -15.42 10.03
N VAL A 19 -6.38 -15.56 8.75
CA VAL A 19 -6.89 -14.45 7.93
C VAL A 19 -8.20 -13.87 8.48
N SER A 20 -9.01 -14.66 9.18
CA SER A 20 -10.27 -14.19 9.79
C SER A 20 -10.14 -13.76 11.26
N SER A 21 -8.99 -13.96 11.92
CA SER A 21 -8.83 -13.76 13.37
C SER A 21 -7.58 -12.95 13.78
N ALA A 22 -6.80 -12.45 12.82
CA ALA A 22 -5.64 -11.61 13.11
C ALA A 22 -6.08 -10.18 13.48
N GLU A 23 -6.25 -9.90 14.77
CA GLU A 23 -6.55 -8.54 15.27
C GLU A 23 -5.52 -7.48 14.85
N ASN A 24 -4.28 -7.86 14.47
CA ASN A 24 -3.29 -6.95 13.86
C ASN A 24 -2.21 -7.72 13.02
N PRO A 25 -2.31 -7.75 11.68
CA PRO A 25 -1.31 -8.43 10.82
C PRO A 25 0.10 -7.83 10.93
N GLU A 26 0.20 -6.54 11.26
CA GLU A 26 1.48 -5.87 11.48
C GLU A 26 2.28 -6.45 12.63
N LYS A 27 1.61 -6.78 13.75
CA LYS A 27 2.26 -7.37 14.93
C LYS A 27 2.80 -8.77 14.65
N ILE A 28 2.07 -9.56 13.85
CA ILE A 28 2.51 -10.90 13.47
C ILE A 28 3.79 -10.83 12.63
N LEU A 29 3.85 -9.89 11.67
CA LEU A 29 5.05 -9.70 10.84
C LEU A 29 6.23 -9.17 11.67
N ASP A 30 6.00 -8.28 12.62
CA ASP A 30 7.05 -7.82 13.53
C ASP A 30 7.59 -8.96 14.40
N GLN A 31 6.70 -9.79 14.98
CA GLN A 31 7.10 -10.94 15.78
C GLN A 31 7.90 -11.95 14.97
N ALA A 32 7.49 -12.24 13.73
CA ALA A 32 8.22 -13.16 12.87
C ALA A 32 9.67 -12.68 12.59
N ILE A 33 9.89 -11.37 12.47
CA ILE A 33 11.25 -10.82 12.32
C ILE A 33 12.06 -10.97 13.61
N ILE A 34 11.43 -10.76 14.79
CA ILE A 34 12.08 -10.95 16.09
C ILE A 34 12.52 -12.41 16.25
N ASP A 35 11.62 -13.35 16.00
CA ASP A 35 11.91 -14.80 16.10
C ASP A 35 13.05 -15.19 15.15
N MET A 36 13.03 -14.70 13.90
CA MET A 36 14.12 -14.93 12.95
C MET A 36 15.46 -14.31 13.39
N GLN A 37 15.43 -13.18 14.09
CA GLN A 37 16.63 -12.55 14.64
C GLN A 37 17.20 -13.36 15.80
N GLU A 38 16.36 -13.89 16.69
CA GLU A 38 16.77 -14.77 17.77
C GLU A 38 17.38 -16.06 17.24
N ASP A 39 16.73 -16.70 16.28
CA ASP A 39 17.24 -17.89 15.58
C ASP A 39 18.60 -17.62 14.93
N LEU A 40 18.77 -16.44 14.31
CA LEU A 40 20.04 -16.05 13.71
C LEU A 40 21.14 -15.91 14.76
N VAL A 41 20.85 -15.36 15.94
CA VAL A 41 21.82 -15.26 17.04
C VAL A 41 22.22 -16.65 17.54
N GLN A 42 21.24 -17.55 17.74
CA GLN A 42 21.52 -18.93 18.15
C GLN A 42 22.38 -19.67 17.11
N MET A 43 22.05 -19.51 15.82
CA MET A 43 22.84 -20.10 14.73
C MET A 43 24.27 -19.55 14.73
N ARG A 44 24.46 -18.23 14.90
CA ARG A 44 25.80 -17.62 15.00
C ARG A 44 26.61 -18.21 16.16
N GLN A 45 25.99 -18.39 17.32
CA GLN A 45 26.65 -19.02 18.48
C GLN A 45 27.03 -20.48 18.19
N ALA A 46 26.14 -21.26 17.56
CA ALA A 46 26.43 -22.63 17.18
C ALA A 46 27.59 -22.72 16.15
N VAL A 47 27.60 -21.86 15.14
CA VAL A 47 28.70 -21.78 14.16
C VAL A 47 30.00 -21.36 14.84
N ALA A 48 29.98 -20.39 15.75
CA ALA A 48 31.15 -19.98 16.52
C ALA A 48 31.70 -21.14 17.38
N GLY A 49 30.84 -21.90 18.03
CA GLY A 49 31.21 -23.09 18.79
C GLY A 49 31.85 -24.17 17.91
N ALA A 50 31.30 -24.40 16.71
CA ALA A 50 31.88 -25.34 15.75
C ALA A 50 33.26 -24.90 15.26
N ILE A 51 33.44 -23.61 14.94
CA ILE A 51 34.74 -23.03 14.56
C ILE A 51 35.75 -23.15 15.71
N ALA A 52 35.35 -22.87 16.94
CA ALA A 52 36.21 -22.99 18.11
C ALA A 52 36.66 -24.44 18.33
N SER A 53 35.75 -25.40 18.21
CA SER A 53 36.05 -26.84 18.26
C SER A 53 37.07 -27.24 17.17
N GLN A 54 36.83 -26.80 15.93
CA GLN A 54 37.74 -27.04 14.81
C GLN A 54 39.14 -26.49 15.08
N LYS A 55 39.24 -25.24 15.56
CA LYS A 55 40.53 -24.63 15.93
C LYS A 55 41.24 -25.40 17.05
N ARG A 56 40.50 -25.93 18.02
CA ARG A 56 41.09 -26.75 19.09
C ARG A 56 41.68 -28.05 18.55
N VAL A 57 41.02 -28.71 17.60
CA VAL A 57 41.55 -29.91 16.94
C VAL A 57 42.78 -29.55 16.09
N GLN A 58 42.71 -28.44 15.36
CA GLN A 58 43.85 -27.94 14.57
C GLN A 58 45.09 -27.68 15.44
N GLN A 59 44.94 -27.01 16.58
CA GLN A 59 46.06 -26.77 17.49
C GLN A 59 46.65 -28.07 18.05
N GLN A 60 45.81 -29.07 18.35
CA GLN A 60 46.29 -30.39 18.78
C GLN A 60 47.07 -31.10 17.67
N TYR A 61 46.58 -31.02 16.43
CA TYR A 61 47.28 -31.55 15.26
C TYR A 61 48.66 -30.90 15.08
N GLU A 62 48.72 -29.57 15.13
CA GLU A 62 49.97 -28.81 15.00
C GLU A 62 50.97 -29.17 16.10
N ARG A 63 50.51 -29.35 17.34
CA ARG A 63 51.36 -29.81 18.45
C ARG A 63 51.89 -31.22 18.22
N ALA A 64 51.04 -32.18 17.89
CA ALA A 64 51.46 -33.57 17.63
C ALA A 64 52.47 -33.64 16.45
N SER A 65 52.22 -32.87 15.39
CA SER A 65 53.14 -32.77 14.25
C SER A 65 54.49 -32.15 14.65
N SER A 66 54.49 -31.12 15.48
CA SER A 66 55.72 -30.48 15.99
C SER A 66 56.51 -31.42 16.90
N GLU A 67 55.83 -32.18 17.76
CA GLU A 67 56.46 -33.18 18.62
C GLU A 67 57.08 -34.30 17.79
N ALA A 68 56.40 -34.78 16.75
CA ALA A 68 56.97 -35.78 15.82
C ALA A 68 58.26 -35.26 15.17
N ASN A 69 58.29 -34.00 14.72
CA ASN A 69 59.49 -33.38 14.16
C ASN A 69 60.61 -33.25 15.20
N THR A 70 60.27 -32.89 16.44
CA THR A 70 61.23 -32.82 17.55
C THR A 70 61.85 -34.19 17.84
N TRP A 71 61.05 -35.25 17.88
CA TRP A 71 61.54 -36.62 18.07
C TRP A 71 62.40 -37.09 16.90
N GLN A 72 62.09 -36.67 15.68
CA GLN A 72 62.93 -36.91 14.51
C GLN A 72 64.32 -36.25 14.66
N GLN A 73 64.38 -34.98 15.06
CA GLN A 73 65.64 -34.28 15.29
C GLN A 73 66.46 -34.94 16.41
N ARG A 74 65.79 -35.38 17.49
CA ARG A 74 66.44 -36.13 18.58
C ARG A 74 67.00 -37.47 18.12
N ALA A 75 66.27 -38.21 17.28
CA ALA A 75 66.77 -39.45 16.70
C ALA A 75 68.01 -39.21 15.82
N GLN A 76 68.00 -38.17 14.99
CA GLN A 76 69.17 -37.78 14.17
C GLN A 76 70.38 -37.43 15.04
N LEU A 77 70.18 -36.68 16.13
CA LEU A 77 71.25 -36.34 17.06
C LEU A 77 71.82 -37.57 17.78
N ALA A 78 70.97 -38.52 18.18
CA ALA A 78 71.42 -39.77 18.79
C ALA A 78 72.27 -40.61 17.82
N LEU A 79 71.84 -40.73 16.56
CA LEU A 79 72.62 -41.40 15.50
C LEU A 79 73.98 -40.72 15.26
N GLN A 80 74.03 -39.39 15.23
CA GLN A 80 75.29 -38.64 15.09
C GLN A 80 76.27 -38.92 16.24
N LYS A 81 75.75 -39.23 17.44
CA LYS A 81 76.54 -39.57 18.62
C LYS A 81 76.83 -41.08 18.73
N GLY A 82 76.37 -41.89 17.77
CA GLY A 82 76.57 -43.35 17.77
C GLY A 82 75.69 -44.11 18.77
N ASP A 83 74.62 -43.50 19.27
CA ASP A 83 73.72 -44.10 20.26
C ASP A 83 72.44 -44.64 19.60
N ASP A 84 72.58 -45.81 18.98
CA ASP A 84 71.52 -46.44 18.16
C ASP A 84 70.28 -46.80 18.98
N GLU A 85 70.44 -47.20 20.24
CA GLU A 85 69.30 -47.54 21.11
C GLU A 85 68.48 -46.30 21.45
N LEU A 86 69.14 -45.18 21.76
CA LEU A 86 68.46 -43.91 21.99
C LEU A 86 67.75 -43.40 20.71
N ALA A 87 68.38 -43.59 19.55
CA ALA A 87 67.78 -43.26 18.26
C ALA A 87 66.50 -44.08 17.99
N LYS A 88 66.53 -45.40 18.23
CA LYS A 88 65.35 -46.27 18.09
C LYS A 88 64.21 -45.84 18.99
N GLN A 89 64.49 -45.51 20.26
CA GLN A 89 63.47 -45.02 21.19
C GLN A 89 62.85 -43.69 20.74
N ALA A 90 63.66 -42.76 20.25
CA ALA A 90 63.17 -41.49 19.71
C ALA A 90 62.31 -41.70 18.45
N LEU A 91 62.69 -42.60 17.54
CA LEU A 91 61.88 -42.95 16.37
C LEU A 91 60.54 -43.60 16.75
N LEU A 92 60.51 -44.41 17.80
CA LEU A 92 59.26 -45.01 18.28
C LEU A 92 58.28 -43.94 18.79
N ARG A 93 58.79 -42.95 19.54
CA ARG A 93 57.98 -41.79 19.98
C ARG A 93 57.54 -40.90 18.81
N LYS A 94 58.41 -40.67 17.82
CA LYS A 94 58.05 -39.99 16.57
C LYS A 94 56.86 -40.68 15.91
N LYS A 95 56.92 -42.00 15.78
CA LYS A 95 55.87 -42.79 15.13
C LYS A 95 54.52 -42.59 15.82
N THR A 96 54.48 -42.70 17.15
CA THR A 96 53.24 -42.48 17.94
C THR A 96 52.67 -41.07 17.75
N GLN A 97 53.52 -40.03 17.76
CA GLN A 97 53.05 -38.66 17.53
C GLN A 97 52.61 -38.41 16.09
N ALA A 98 53.27 -39.02 15.11
CA ALA A 98 52.87 -38.94 13.72
C ALA A 98 51.51 -39.62 13.47
N GLU A 99 51.27 -40.80 14.05
CA GLU A 99 49.97 -41.49 13.99
C GLU A 99 48.86 -40.63 14.63
N THR A 100 49.16 -40.01 15.77
CA THR A 100 48.24 -39.07 16.44
C THR A 100 47.91 -37.86 15.55
N ALA A 101 48.93 -37.28 14.90
CA ALA A 101 48.74 -36.18 13.97
C ALA A 101 47.86 -36.60 12.77
N VAL A 102 48.05 -37.78 12.19
CA VAL A 102 47.23 -38.30 11.09
C VAL A 102 45.76 -38.46 11.51
N ALA A 103 45.50 -39.00 12.70
CA ALA A 103 44.15 -39.14 13.22
C ALA A 103 43.47 -37.77 13.41
N LEU A 104 44.16 -36.82 14.02
CA LEU A 104 43.65 -35.45 14.22
C LEU A 104 43.45 -34.71 12.90
N LYS A 105 44.30 -34.93 11.91
CA LYS A 105 44.17 -34.35 10.58
C LYS A 105 42.91 -34.87 9.87
N THR A 106 42.67 -36.17 9.94
CA THR A 106 41.46 -36.80 9.39
C THR A 106 40.19 -36.22 10.05
N GLN A 107 40.21 -36.06 11.38
CA GLN A 107 39.13 -35.42 12.12
C GLN A 107 38.93 -33.95 11.69
N LEU A 108 40.03 -33.19 11.54
CA LEU A 108 40.00 -31.79 11.13
C LEU A 108 39.39 -31.62 9.73
N ASP A 109 39.75 -32.49 8.80
CA ASP A 109 39.26 -32.46 7.41
C ASP A 109 37.75 -32.74 7.35
N GLY A 110 37.27 -33.72 8.13
CA GLY A 110 35.82 -33.97 8.28
C GLY A 110 35.06 -32.79 8.90
N GLN A 111 35.65 -32.14 9.90
CA GLN A 111 35.05 -30.95 10.53
C GLN A 111 35.04 -29.73 9.60
N SER A 112 36.05 -29.57 8.74
CA SER A 112 36.14 -28.40 7.85
C SER A 112 34.93 -28.31 6.92
N ALA A 113 34.56 -29.42 6.27
CA ALA A 113 33.39 -29.44 5.38
C ALA A 113 32.09 -29.06 6.13
N THR A 114 31.95 -29.53 7.37
CA THR A 114 30.79 -29.25 8.21
C THR A 114 30.74 -27.78 8.61
N VAL A 115 31.86 -27.21 9.08
CA VAL A 115 31.97 -25.80 9.46
C VAL A 115 31.71 -24.89 8.27
N ASP A 116 32.22 -25.22 7.08
CA ASP A 116 32.00 -24.43 5.87
C ASP A 116 30.54 -24.48 5.42
N GLN A 117 29.87 -25.63 5.55
CA GLN A 117 28.43 -25.72 5.32
C GLN A 117 27.63 -24.85 6.30
N LEU A 118 27.99 -24.88 7.59
CA LEU A 118 27.35 -24.05 8.61
C LEU A 118 27.52 -22.55 8.32
N LYS A 119 28.71 -22.11 7.90
CA LYS A 119 28.96 -20.72 7.48
C LYS A 119 28.09 -20.32 6.27
N ARG A 120 28.00 -21.18 5.25
CA ARG A 120 27.14 -20.93 4.08
C ARG A 120 25.67 -20.81 4.47
N ASN A 121 25.20 -21.71 5.34
CA ASN A 121 23.82 -21.68 5.84
C ASN A 121 23.54 -20.39 6.63
N LEU A 122 24.50 -19.93 7.43
CA LEU A 122 24.40 -18.67 8.19
C LEU A 122 24.25 -17.47 7.25
N ILE A 123 25.08 -17.35 6.22
CA ILE A 123 24.98 -16.28 5.20
C ILE A 123 23.60 -16.33 4.51
N GLY A 124 23.13 -17.53 4.17
CA GLY A 124 21.80 -17.71 3.58
C GLY A 124 20.66 -17.27 4.51
N LEU A 125 20.78 -17.50 5.81
CA LEU A 125 19.80 -17.02 6.79
C LEU A 125 19.83 -15.50 6.95
N GLU A 126 21.01 -14.89 6.94
CA GLU A 126 21.16 -13.43 6.98
C GLU A 126 20.49 -12.76 5.78
N SER A 127 20.71 -13.31 4.58
CA SER A 127 20.04 -12.86 3.35
C SER A 127 18.53 -12.99 3.44
N LYS A 128 18.01 -14.15 3.89
CA LYS A 128 16.56 -14.36 4.07
C LYS A 128 15.95 -13.42 5.10
N LEU A 129 16.66 -13.11 6.19
CA LEU A 129 16.19 -12.13 7.17
C LEU A 129 16.10 -10.73 6.56
N SER A 130 17.06 -10.34 5.73
CA SER A 130 17.00 -9.07 4.99
C SER A 130 15.79 -9.03 4.06
N GLU A 131 15.56 -10.07 3.27
CA GLU A 131 14.38 -10.17 2.40
C GLU A 131 13.07 -10.13 3.19
N ALA A 132 13.02 -10.80 4.33
CA ALA A 132 11.83 -10.82 5.20
C ALA A 132 11.53 -9.41 5.74
N LYS A 133 12.56 -8.65 6.13
CA LYS A 133 12.39 -7.24 6.56
C LYS A 133 11.82 -6.37 5.44
N THR A 134 12.38 -6.44 4.24
CA THR A 134 11.85 -5.70 3.08
C THR A 134 10.41 -6.10 2.76
N LYS A 135 10.08 -7.40 2.81
CA LYS A 135 8.70 -7.88 2.60
C LYS A 135 7.76 -7.38 3.70
N LYS A 136 8.20 -7.36 4.96
CA LYS A 136 7.42 -6.79 6.06
C LYS A 136 7.07 -5.33 5.77
N ASP A 137 8.05 -4.52 5.41
CA ASP A 137 7.84 -3.08 5.19
C ASP A 137 6.91 -2.83 3.99
N MET A 138 7.06 -3.63 2.92
CA MET A 138 6.11 -3.62 1.79
C MET A 138 4.69 -3.98 2.21
N LEU A 139 4.53 -5.04 3.02
CA LEU A 139 3.21 -5.48 3.48
C LEU A 139 2.57 -4.47 4.43
N LYS A 140 3.36 -3.83 5.30
CA LYS A 140 2.88 -2.73 6.16
C LYS A 140 2.40 -1.54 5.34
N ALA A 141 3.16 -1.12 4.33
CA ALA A 141 2.75 -0.03 3.43
C ALA A 141 1.48 -0.37 2.63
N ARG A 142 1.33 -1.61 2.19
CA ARG A 142 0.10 -2.06 1.52
C ARG A 142 -1.09 -2.11 2.47
N ALA A 143 -0.88 -2.56 3.70
CA ALA A 143 -1.93 -2.60 4.73
C ALA A 143 -2.39 -1.18 5.10
N SER A 144 -1.48 -0.23 5.24
CA SER A 144 -1.83 1.18 5.53
C SER A 144 -2.58 1.84 4.36
N ALA A 145 -2.15 1.60 3.12
CA ALA A 145 -2.86 2.09 1.93
C ALA A 145 -4.26 1.48 1.80
N ALA A 146 -4.40 0.18 2.06
CA ALA A 146 -5.71 -0.49 2.06
C ALA A 146 -6.64 0.09 3.14
N LYS A 147 -6.12 0.32 4.36
CA LYS A 147 -6.87 0.94 5.46
C LYS A 147 -7.29 2.38 5.15
N ALA A 148 -6.42 3.16 4.51
CA ALA A 148 -6.74 4.52 4.07
C ALA A 148 -7.86 4.51 2.99
N ASN A 149 -7.79 3.60 2.02
CA ASN A 149 -8.84 3.44 1.01
C ASN A 149 -10.17 2.99 1.62
N GLU A 150 -10.15 2.05 2.57
CA GLU A 150 -11.34 1.61 3.30
C GLU A 150 -11.95 2.78 4.09
N GLN A 151 -11.13 3.58 4.76
CA GLN A 151 -11.58 4.77 5.48
C GLN A 151 -12.17 5.81 4.53
N LEU A 152 -11.54 6.09 3.38
CA LEU A 152 -12.09 6.99 2.35
C LEU A 152 -13.42 6.50 1.78
N GLN A 153 -13.56 5.19 1.51
CA GLN A 153 -14.79 4.60 1.02
C GLN A 153 -15.90 4.66 2.07
N ASN A 154 -15.56 4.38 3.34
CA ASN A 154 -16.49 4.50 4.47
C ASN A 154 -16.89 5.97 4.70
N THR A 155 -15.94 6.91 4.62
CA THR A 155 -16.23 8.34 4.72
C THR A 155 -17.05 8.84 3.54
N THR A 156 -16.79 8.40 2.31
CA THR A 156 -17.62 8.72 1.13
C THR A 156 -19.03 8.13 1.26
N SER A 157 -19.15 6.90 1.79
CA SER A 157 -20.45 6.27 2.02
C SER A 157 -21.21 6.93 3.19
N SER A 158 -20.49 7.43 4.21
CA SER A 158 -21.08 8.19 5.33
C SER A 158 -21.33 9.66 5.00
N LEU A 159 -20.58 10.24 4.08
CA LEU A 159 -20.88 11.47 3.36
C LEU A 159 -21.95 11.12 2.32
N ASN A 160 -23.11 10.71 2.84
CA ASN A 160 -24.32 10.53 2.08
C ASN A 160 -24.68 11.90 1.50
N THR A 161 -24.11 12.23 0.34
CA THR A 161 -24.28 13.48 -0.39
C THR A 161 -25.75 13.66 -0.78
N GLY A 162 -26.54 12.59 -0.70
CA GLY A 162 -28.00 12.62 -0.80
C GLY A 162 -28.71 13.34 0.35
N SER A 163 -28.19 13.39 1.58
CA SER A 163 -28.92 14.06 2.69
C SER A 163 -28.71 15.58 2.72
N ALA A 164 -27.50 16.03 2.38
CA ALA A 164 -27.16 17.46 2.32
C ALA A 164 -27.74 18.12 1.06
N MET A 165 -27.67 17.47 -0.11
CA MET A 165 -28.31 17.97 -1.34
C MET A 165 -29.84 17.94 -1.22
N ALA A 166 -30.44 16.85 -0.69
CA ALA A 166 -31.89 16.81 -0.47
C ALA A 166 -32.39 17.78 0.62
N ALA A 167 -31.52 18.26 1.51
CA ALA A 167 -31.85 19.33 2.45
C ALA A 167 -31.86 20.70 1.78
N PHE A 168 -30.98 20.93 0.79
CA PHE A 168 -30.98 22.12 -0.05
C PHE A 168 -32.22 22.18 -0.95
N GLU A 169 -32.57 21.10 -1.64
CA GLU A 169 -33.78 21.01 -2.47
C GLU A 169 -35.06 21.29 -1.67
N ARG A 170 -35.18 20.73 -0.45
CA ARG A 170 -36.31 21.00 0.45
C ARG A 170 -36.35 22.46 0.92
N MET A 171 -35.20 23.13 1.03
CA MET A 171 -35.14 24.54 1.40
C MET A 171 -35.55 25.42 0.23
N GLU A 172 -35.09 25.11 -0.97
CA GLU A 172 -35.45 25.79 -2.22
C GLU A 172 -36.96 25.72 -2.50
N GLU A 173 -37.56 24.52 -2.38
CA GLU A 173 -39.01 24.34 -2.54
C GLU A 173 -39.82 25.15 -1.51
N LYS A 174 -39.32 25.23 -0.27
CA LYS A 174 -39.94 26.02 0.79
C LYS A 174 -39.83 27.52 0.54
N VAL A 175 -38.71 27.99 0.00
CA VAL A 175 -38.52 29.40 -0.41
C VAL A 175 -39.47 29.75 -1.56
N LEU A 176 -39.54 28.92 -2.61
CA LEU A 176 -40.48 29.09 -3.72
C LEU A 176 -41.93 29.16 -3.23
N GLN A 177 -42.31 28.29 -2.28
CA GLN A 177 -43.66 28.31 -1.72
C GLN A 177 -43.94 29.56 -0.86
N MET A 178 -42.94 30.09 -0.17
CA MET A 178 -43.07 31.36 0.56
C MET A 178 -43.19 32.55 -0.40
N GLU A 179 -42.42 32.56 -1.49
CA GLU A 179 -42.50 33.58 -2.55
C GLU A 179 -43.86 33.55 -3.24
N ALA A 180 -44.34 32.36 -3.62
CA ALA A 180 -45.66 32.18 -4.22
C ALA A 180 -46.79 32.63 -3.28
N ARG A 181 -46.69 32.35 -1.97
CA ARG A 181 -47.65 32.85 -0.97
C ARG A 181 -47.59 34.36 -0.82
N SER A 182 -46.40 34.96 -0.87
CA SER A 182 -46.22 36.41 -0.82
C SER A 182 -46.86 37.08 -2.05
N GLN A 183 -46.61 36.54 -3.24
CA GLN A 183 -47.23 37.02 -4.49
C GLN A 183 -48.75 36.86 -4.46
N ALA A 184 -49.28 35.71 -4.03
CA ALA A 184 -50.71 35.50 -3.87
C ALA A 184 -51.33 36.45 -2.83
N ALA A 185 -50.62 36.77 -1.73
CA ALA A 185 -51.09 37.74 -0.74
C ALA A 185 -51.10 39.18 -1.29
N VAL A 186 -50.14 39.54 -2.15
CA VAL A 186 -50.11 40.84 -2.85
C VAL A 186 -51.24 40.91 -3.88
N GLU A 187 -51.51 39.84 -4.64
CA GLU A 187 -52.64 39.78 -5.56
C GLU A 187 -53.98 39.85 -4.80
N LEU A 188 -54.11 39.16 -3.67
CA LEU A 188 -55.32 39.19 -2.85
C LEU A 188 -55.52 40.55 -2.17
N ALA A 189 -54.45 41.18 -1.65
CA ALA A 189 -54.50 42.54 -1.12
C ALA A 189 -54.76 43.58 -2.21
N GLY A 190 -54.20 43.38 -3.41
CA GLY A 190 -54.49 44.18 -4.60
C GLY A 190 -55.95 44.04 -5.02
N SER A 191 -56.52 42.83 -4.97
CA SER A 191 -57.94 42.61 -5.23
C SER A 191 -58.85 43.23 -4.17
N ASP A 192 -58.42 43.28 -2.91
CA ASP A 192 -59.18 43.95 -1.85
C ASP A 192 -59.12 45.48 -1.99
N LEU A 193 -57.97 46.05 -2.35
CA LEU A 193 -57.80 47.48 -2.65
C LEU A 193 -58.58 47.90 -3.91
N GLU A 194 -58.51 47.12 -4.99
CA GLU A 194 -59.30 47.31 -6.21
C GLU A 194 -60.80 47.16 -5.90
N SER A 195 -61.21 46.22 -5.05
CA SER A 195 -62.61 46.12 -4.61
C SER A 195 -63.07 47.28 -3.72
N GLN A 196 -62.15 47.90 -2.97
CA GLN A 196 -62.42 49.08 -2.15
C GLN A 196 -62.49 50.33 -3.03
N PHE A 197 -61.67 50.45 -4.08
CA PHE A 197 -61.78 51.49 -5.10
C PHE A 197 -63.02 51.31 -5.98
N ALA A 198 -63.34 50.10 -6.43
CA ALA A 198 -64.57 49.81 -7.16
C ALA A 198 -65.83 50.13 -6.34
N ARG A 199 -65.78 49.98 -5.01
CA ARG A 199 -66.87 50.44 -4.10
C ARG A 199 -66.91 51.96 -3.92
N LEU A 200 -65.77 52.64 -4.05
CA LEU A 200 -65.69 54.11 -4.05
C LEU A 200 -66.14 54.71 -5.39
N GLU A 201 -65.80 54.05 -6.51
CA GLU A 201 -66.24 54.39 -7.86
C GLU A 201 -67.72 54.04 -8.07
N ALA A 202 -68.23 52.96 -7.47
CA ALA A 202 -69.66 52.65 -7.44
C ALA A 202 -70.50 53.67 -6.61
N GLY A 203 -69.84 54.66 -5.99
CA GLY A 203 -70.47 55.81 -5.36
C GLY A 203 -70.66 57.04 -6.28
N GLY A 204 -70.33 56.93 -7.58
CA GLY A 204 -70.53 57.99 -8.56
C GLY A 204 -71.04 57.46 -9.90
N ASP A 205 -72.06 58.11 -10.43
CA ASP A 205 -72.60 57.98 -11.79
C ASP A 205 -73.25 56.65 -12.20
N VAL A 206 -74.50 56.52 -11.73
CA VAL A 206 -75.60 55.72 -12.30
C VAL A 206 -75.91 56.07 -13.78
N ASP A 207 -75.16 57.01 -14.39
CA ASP A 207 -75.33 57.44 -15.79
C ASP A 207 -74.75 56.45 -16.82
N LEU A 208 -73.86 55.53 -16.44
CA LEU A 208 -73.31 54.51 -17.35
C LEU A 208 -74.25 53.30 -17.58
N GLU A 209 -75.18 53.03 -16.65
CA GLU A 209 -76.13 51.91 -16.79
C GLU A 209 -77.26 52.20 -17.81
N LEU A 210 -77.43 53.45 -18.21
CA LEU A 210 -78.43 53.89 -19.20
C LEU A 210 -77.87 53.93 -20.63
N GLU A 211 -76.55 54.10 -20.81
CA GLU A 211 -75.88 54.02 -22.12
C GLU A 211 -75.64 52.57 -22.57
N ALA A 212 -75.41 51.65 -21.63
CA ALA A 212 -75.21 50.22 -21.93
C ALA A 212 -76.47 49.55 -22.56
N MET A 213 -77.68 50.05 -22.29
CA MET A 213 -78.91 49.55 -22.93
C MET A 213 -79.22 50.16 -24.31
N LYS A 214 -78.59 51.28 -24.68
CA LYS A 214 -78.80 51.94 -26.00
C LYS A 214 -77.79 51.55 -27.06
N ALA A 215 -76.63 51.02 -26.68
CA ALA A 215 -75.62 50.53 -27.62
C ALA A 215 -75.83 49.07 -28.07
N GLN A 216 -76.84 48.37 -27.53
CA GLN A 216 -77.23 47.01 -27.94
C GLN A 216 -77.96 46.97 -29.31
N LEU A 217 -77.96 48.06 -30.09
CA LEU A 217 -78.83 48.23 -31.26
C LEU A 217 -78.18 48.84 -32.54
N ALA A 218 -76.86 48.78 -32.73
CA ALA A 218 -76.25 49.18 -34.01
C ALA A 218 -74.99 48.35 -34.33
N GLY A 219 -75.08 47.50 -35.36
CA GLY A 219 -74.02 46.56 -35.76
C GLY A 219 -73.07 47.06 -36.85
N GLY A 220 -72.16 46.18 -37.25
CA GLY A 220 -71.63 46.08 -38.63
C GLY A 220 -70.25 46.68 -38.95
N THR A 221 -69.24 45.80 -38.98
CA THR A 221 -68.21 45.59 -40.04
C THR A 221 -67.20 46.67 -40.52
N VAL A 222 -65.95 46.17 -40.74
CA VAL A 222 -64.79 46.65 -41.55
C VAL A 222 -64.09 47.95 -41.09
N ASP A 223 -62.77 48.20 -41.17
CA ASP A 223 -61.62 47.65 -41.91
C ASP A 223 -60.28 48.21 -41.34
N GLN A 224 -59.17 47.50 -41.65
CA GLN A 224 -57.79 47.95 -41.91
C GLN A 224 -56.88 48.69 -40.89
N GLY A 225 -55.65 48.15 -40.80
CA GLY A 225 -54.42 48.82 -40.35
C GLY A 225 -53.38 47.88 -39.69
N GLN A 226 -52.76 46.94 -40.41
CA GLN A 226 -51.31 46.91 -40.76
C GLN A 226 -50.35 47.29 -39.60
N LEU A 227 -49.64 46.33 -38.96
CA LEU A 227 -48.30 45.75 -39.28
C LEU A 227 -47.12 46.74 -39.13
N PRO A 228 -45.85 46.29 -38.90
CA PRO A 228 -45.31 45.03 -38.37
C PRO A 228 -44.19 45.26 -37.30
N ALA A 229 -43.59 44.26 -36.64
CA ALA A 229 -42.42 43.55 -37.14
C ALA A 229 -42.14 42.27 -36.35
N ALA A 230 -42.07 41.17 -37.09
CA ALA A 230 -41.45 39.92 -36.70
C ALA A 230 -39.92 40.01 -36.89
N GLY A 231 -39.18 39.14 -36.20
CA GLY A 231 -37.74 38.99 -36.38
C GLY A 231 -37.14 37.85 -35.59
N THR A 232 -37.58 36.62 -35.89
CA THR A 232 -36.92 35.37 -35.51
C THR A 232 -35.52 35.29 -36.12
N ALA A 233 -34.51 34.86 -35.36
CA ALA A 233 -33.38 34.09 -35.88
C ALA A 233 -32.56 33.46 -34.75
N ILE A 234 -32.57 32.13 -34.70
CA ILE A 234 -31.45 31.31 -34.22
C ILE A 234 -30.40 31.31 -35.36
N PRO A 235 -29.10 31.24 -35.05
CA PRO A 235 -28.39 30.05 -35.49
C PRO A 235 -27.48 29.46 -34.41
N ALA A 236 -27.45 28.12 -34.40
CA ALA A 236 -26.38 27.31 -33.84
C ALA A 236 -25.32 27.12 -34.92
N THR A 237 -24.04 27.32 -34.61
CA THR A 237 -22.88 26.71 -35.33
C THR A 237 -21.62 26.94 -34.48
N GLU A 238 -21.10 25.86 -33.87
CA GLU A 238 -19.81 25.21 -34.19
C GLU A 238 -18.59 25.93 -33.56
N SER A 239 -17.89 25.36 -32.58
CA SER A 239 -17.01 24.18 -32.69
C SER A 239 -15.98 24.29 -33.81
N THR A 240 -15.21 25.39 -33.83
CA THR A 240 -14.01 25.55 -34.68
C THR A 240 -12.77 25.98 -33.89
N GLU A 241 -12.83 26.08 -32.57
CA GLU A 241 -11.66 26.43 -31.74
C GLU A 241 -10.89 25.20 -31.23
N VAL A 242 -11.52 24.03 -31.17
CA VAL A 242 -10.90 22.80 -30.63
C VAL A 242 -10.09 22.05 -31.70
N ASP A 243 -10.42 22.20 -32.98
CA ASP A 243 -9.66 21.57 -34.08
C ASP A 243 -8.38 22.36 -34.45
N ALA A 244 -8.34 23.66 -34.14
CA ALA A 244 -7.15 24.51 -34.36
C ALA A 244 -6.05 24.27 -33.29
N GLU A 245 -6.42 23.89 -32.08
CA GLU A 245 -5.46 23.56 -31.01
C GLU A 245 -4.82 22.16 -31.20
N LEU A 246 -5.54 21.23 -31.82
CA LEU A 246 -5.07 19.86 -32.09
C LEU A 246 -4.01 19.78 -33.20
N GLU A 247 -4.04 20.69 -34.18
CA GLU A 247 -3.03 20.78 -35.23
C GLU A 247 -1.73 21.45 -34.76
N GLN A 248 -1.82 22.43 -33.84
CA GLN A 248 -0.62 23.05 -33.26
C GLN A 248 0.21 22.06 -32.43
N LEU A 249 -0.43 21.16 -31.68
CA LEU A 249 0.25 20.12 -30.90
C LEU A 249 0.94 19.06 -31.78
N ARG A 250 0.38 18.73 -32.95
CA ARG A 250 1.01 17.80 -33.90
C ARG A 250 2.28 18.39 -34.54
N SER A 251 2.28 19.69 -34.83
CA SER A 251 3.44 20.37 -35.42
C SER A 251 4.64 20.54 -34.47
N GLN A 252 4.43 20.42 -33.16
CA GLN A 252 5.49 20.49 -32.15
C GLN A 252 6.21 19.15 -31.92
N ILE A 253 5.56 18.03 -32.23
CA ILE A 253 6.15 16.68 -32.05
C ILE A 253 7.05 16.31 -33.23
N ASP A 254 6.74 16.75 -34.46
CA ASP A 254 7.55 16.51 -35.67
C ASP A 254 8.85 17.34 -35.77
N LYS A 255 9.13 18.22 -34.77
CA LYS A 255 10.38 19.02 -34.69
C LYS A 255 11.34 18.53 -33.61
N LEU A 256 11.07 17.38 -32.98
CA LEU A 256 11.87 16.82 -31.88
C LEU A 256 12.38 15.39 -32.14
N ASP A 257 12.24 14.88 -33.37
CA ASP A 257 12.97 13.73 -33.94
C ASP A 257 13.84 14.18 -35.13
#